data_AF-A0A5K1ABW4-F1
#
_entry.id   AF-A0A5K1ABW4-F1
#
_cell.length_a   1.000
_cell.length_b   1.000
_cell.length_c   1.000
_cell.angle_alpha   90.00
_cell.angle_beta   90.00
_cell.angle_gamma   90.00
#
_symmetry.space_group_name_H-M   'P 1'
#
loop_
_entity.id
_entity.type
_entity.pdbx_description
1 polymer ?
#
loop_
_entity_poly.entity_id
_entity_poly.type
_entity_poly.pdbx_seq_one_letter_code
_entity_poly.pdbx_strand_id
1 'polypeptide(L)'
;MESRAFFLLRAHEGFPMASVACIGFLKVAAAVLLLAASVSSSLSPDFYSKTCPSALPVIRQVVEDAVRKEPRMGASLLRLHFHDCFVN
;
A
#
# COMPACT_ATOMS: atom_id res chain seq x y z
N MET A 1 29.78 -29.81 53.24
CA MET A 1 29.40 -28.39 53.05
C MET A 1 29.50 -28.01 51.57
N GLU A 2 28.77 -28.69 50.67
CA GLU A 2 28.95 -28.43 49.23
C GLU A 2 27.67 -28.65 48.39
N SER A 3 26.51 -28.21 48.89
CA SER A 3 25.25 -28.32 48.12
C SER A 3 24.42 -27.04 48.05
N ARG A 4 24.94 -25.91 48.54
CA ARG A 4 24.27 -24.60 48.39
C ARG A 4 24.66 -23.85 47.11
N ALA A 5 25.81 -24.16 46.49
CA ALA A 5 26.25 -23.52 45.26
C ALA A 5 25.53 -24.05 44.00
N PHE A 6 25.09 -25.30 44.00
CA PHE A 6 24.44 -25.93 42.84
C PHE A 6 23.00 -25.44 42.62
N PHE A 7 22.30 -25.02 43.68
CA PHE A 7 20.92 -24.53 43.57
C PHE A 7 20.84 -23.11 42.96
N LEU A 8 21.92 -22.33 43.01
CA LEU A 8 22.00 -21.00 42.38
C LEU A 8 22.37 -21.05 40.89
N LEU A 9 22.95 -22.14 40.38
CA LEU A 9 23.25 -22.29 38.95
C LEU A 9 22.06 -22.79 38.11
N ARG A 10 20.93 -23.16 38.73
CA ARG A 10 19.74 -23.66 38.02
C ARG A 10 18.59 -22.66 37.92
N ALA A 11 18.77 -21.42 38.39
CA ALA A 11 17.77 -20.36 38.26
C ALA A 11 17.82 -19.64 36.89
N HIS A 12 18.72 -20.04 35.98
CA HIS A 12 18.96 -19.37 34.70
C HIS A 12 18.49 -20.17 33.46
N GLU A 13 17.70 -21.22 33.61
CA GLU A 13 17.32 -22.09 32.47
C GLU A 13 15.80 -22.34 32.44
N GLY A 14 15.00 -21.28 32.29
CA GLY A 14 13.53 -21.44 32.31
C GLY A 14 12.69 -20.38 31.59
N PHE A 15 13.27 -19.34 30.99
CA PHE A 15 12.50 -18.19 30.48
C PHE A 15 12.81 -17.65 29.06
N PRO A 16 13.52 -18.31 28.11
CA PRO A 16 13.74 -17.69 26.81
C PRO A 16 12.66 -17.98 25.76
N MET A 17 11.92 -19.10 25.82
CA MET A 17 11.09 -19.53 24.67
C MET A 17 9.89 -18.62 24.39
N ALA A 18 9.15 -18.18 25.41
CA ALA A 18 8.05 -17.23 25.25
C ALA A 18 8.55 -15.83 24.83
N SER A 19 9.73 -15.44 25.31
CA SER A 19 10.39 -14.17 24.97
C SER A 19 10.86 -14.16 23.51
N VAL A 20 11.52 -15.22 23.05
CA VAL A 20 11.99 -15.38 21.66
C VAL A 20 10.83 -15.45 20.67
N ALA A 21 9.73 -16.13 21.02
CA ALA A 21 8.53 -16.18 20.20
C ALA A 21 7.87 -14.79 20.07
N CYS A 22 7.72 -14.05 21.17
CA CYS A 22 7.20 -12.68 21.16
C CYS A 22 8.10 -11.70 20.40
N ILE A 23 9.43 -11.79 20.59
CA ILE A 23 10.41 -10.96 19.86
C ILE A 23 10.37 -11.29 18.36
N GLY A 24 10.27 -12.58 18.01
CA GLY A 24 10.12 -13.03 16.63
C GLY A 24 8.84 -12.50 15.98
N PHE A 25 7.71 -12.63 16.67
CA PHE A 25 6.42 -12.13 16.21
C PHE A 25 6.42 -10.60 16.03
N LEU A 26 6.99 -9.86 16.99
CA LEU A 26 7.08 -8.40 16.93
C LEU A 26 7.92 -7.93 15.73
N LYS A 27 9.03 -8.61 15.45
CA LYS A 27 9.87 -8.32 14.28
C LYS A 27 9.13 -8.58 12.97
N VAL A 28 8.39 -9.69 12.88
CA VAL A 28 7.58 -10.01 11.68
C VAL A 28 6.47 -8.98 11.49
N ALA A 29 5.75 -8.61 12.56
CA ALA A 29 4.71 -7.59 12.51
C ALA A 29 5.26 -6.22 12.10
N ALA A 30 6.41 -5.82 12.65
CA ALA A 30 7.09 -4.58 12.26
C ALA A 30 7.57 -4.61 10.80
N ALA A 31 8.09 -5.75 10.31
CA ALA A 31 8.48 -5.91 8.92
C ALA A 31 7.29 -5.82 7.96
N VAL A 32 6.16 -6.43 8.30
CA VAL A 32 4.90 -6.33 7.52
C VAL A 32 4.39 -4.90 7.50
N LEU A 33 4.43 -4.19 8.63
CA LEU A 33 4.00 -2.79 8.72
C LEU A 33 4.88 -1.86 7.87
N LEU A 34 6.21 -2.08 7.89
CA LEU A 34 7.15 -1.33 7.05
C LEU A 34 6.94 -1.63 5.55
N LEU A 35 6.62 -2.87 5.19
CA LEU A 35 6.31 -3.24 3.81
C LEU A 35 5.01 -2.58 3.33
N ALA A 36 3.97 -2.59 4.17
CA ALA A 36 2.70 -1.93 3.89
C ALA A 36 2.85 -0.40 3.76
N ALA A 37 3.75 0.23 4.52
CA ALA A 37 4.03 1.65 4.41
C ALA A 37 4.80 2.05 3.14
N SER A 38 5.39 1.08 2.43
CA SER A 38 6.22 1.33 1.24
C SER A 38 5.43 1.29 -0.08
N VAL A 39 4.12 1.01 -0.04
CA VAL A 39 3.26 0.93 -1.23
C VAL A 39 2.82 2.32 -1.69
N SER A 40 3.74 3.05 -2.31
CA SER A 40 3.41 4.26 -3.06
C SER A 40 3.07 3.88 -4.49
N SER A 41 1.81 4.03 -4.93
CA SER A 41 1.50 3.86 -6.35
C SER A 41 2.01 5.08 -7.12
N SER A 42 3.11 4.92 -7.85
CA SER A 42 3.61 5.97 -8.72
C SER A 42 2.73 6.06 -9.96
N LEU A 43 2.00 7.16 -10.11
CA LEU A 43 1.28 7.47 -11.33
C LEU A 43 2.26 7.97 -12.39
N SER A 44 2.14 7.45 -13.60
CA SER A 44 2.96 7.89 -14.75
C SER A 44 2.06 8.35 -15.89
N PRO A 45 2.37 9.49 -16.54
CA PRO A 45 1.63 9.94 -17.71
C PRO A 45 1.70 8.93 -18.87
N ASP A 46 2.74 8.10 -18.91
CA ASP A 46 2.98 7.12 -19.96
C ASP A 46 2.53 5.70 -19.59
N PHE A 47 1.69 5.54 -18.55
CA PHE A 47 1.25 4.23 -18.06
C PHE A 47 0.73 3.30 -19.16
N TYR A 48 -0.03 3.85 -20.12
CA TYR A 48 -0.61 3.08 -21.22
C TYR A 48 0.27 2.98 -22.48
N SER A 49 1.43 3.64 -22.52
CA SER A 49 2.28 3.72 -23.73
C SER A 49 2.66 2.35 -24.31
N LYS A 50 2.87 1.34 -23.47
CA LYS A 50 3.26 -0.02 -23.90
C LYS A 50 2.08 -0.95 -24.12
N THR A 51 1.03 -0.85 -23.30
CA THR A 51 -0.10 -1.78 -23.31
C THR A 51 -1.18 -1.36 -24.30
N CYS A 52 -1.45 -0.06 -24.42
CA CYS A 52 -2.43 0.51 -25.34
C CYS A 52 -2.02 1.95 -25.72
N PRO A 53 -1.09 2.13 -26.68
CA PRO A 53 -0.58 3.45 -27.06
C PRO A 53 -1.67 4.36 -27.62
N SER A 54 -2.76 3.79 -28.16
CA SER A 54 -3.88 4.53 -28.70
C SER A 54 -4.91 4.97 -27.66
N ALA A 55 -4.75 4.61 -26.38
CA ALA A 55 -5.74 4.94 -25.34
C ALA A 55 -6.00 6.45 -25.23
N LEU A 56 -4.95 7.22 -24.91
CA LEU A 56 -5.03 8.68 -24.77
C LEU A 56 -5.53 9.40 -26.03
N PRO A 57 -5.02 9.13 -27.25
CA PRO A 57 -5.50 9.82 -28.45
C PRO A 57 -6.97 9.48 -28.78
N VAL A 58 -7.40 8.23 -28.60
CA VAL A 58 -8.80 7.84 -28.83
C VAL A 58 -9.73 8.52 -27.82
N ILE A 59 -9.38 8.51 -26.53
CA ILE A 59 -10.16 9.20 -25.49
C ILE A 59 -10.30 10.68 -25.82
N ARG A 60 -9.19 11.34 -26.22
CA ARG A 60 -9.21 12.75 -26.59
C ARG A 60 -10.17 13.02 -27.76
N GLN A 61 -10.09 12.23 -28.82
CA GLN A 61 -10.98 12.39 -29.97
C GLN A 61 -12.46 12.23 -29.60
N VAL A 62 -12.79 11.19 -28.83
CA VAL A 62 -14.18 10.94 -28.40
C VAL A 62 -14.71 12.07 -27.52
N VAL A 63 -13.89 12.58 -26.60
CA VAL A 63 -14.28 13.71 -25.74
C VAL A 63 -14.46 14.99 -26.57
N GLU A 64 -13.56 15.27 -27.51
CA GLU A 64 -13.68 16.43 -28.42
C GLU A 64 -14.94 16.36 -29.28
N ASP A 65 -15.27 15.19 -29.81
CA ASP A 65 -16.49 14.97 -30.60
C ASP A 65 -17.75 15.13 -29.76
N ALA A 66 -17.75 14.62 -28.53
CA ALA A 66 -18.86 14.75 -27.59
C ALA A 66 -19.09 16.23 -27.18
N VAL A 67 -18.01 16.97 -26.88
CA VAL A 67 -18.09 18.39 -26.52
C VAL A 67 -18.51 19.24 -27.72
N ARG A 68 -18.02 18.92 -28.92
CA ARG A 68 -18.44 19.62 -30.15
C ARG A 68 -19.92 19.41 -30.46
N LYS A 69 -20.44 18.20 -30.20
CA LYS A 69 -21.87 17.90 -30.34
C LYS A 69 -22.70 18.61 -29.27
N GLU A 70 -22.25 18.58 -28.02
CA GLU A 70 -22.93 19.20 -26.87
C GLU A 70 -21.92 19.89 -25.94
N PRO A 71 -21.78 21.22 -26.00
CA PRO A 71 -20.76 21.94 -25.22
C PRO A 71 -20.86 21.73 -23.70
N ARG A 72 -22.07 21.44 -23.19
CA ARG A 72 -22.31 21.17 -21.76
C ARG A 72 -21.66 19.87 -21.28
N MET A 73 -21.33 18.93 -22.17
CA MET A 73 -20.71 17.66 -21.82
C MET A 73 -19.34 17.83 -21.14
N GLY A 74 -18.56 18.83 -21.53
CA GLY A 74 -17.25 19.09 -20.91
C GLY A 74 -17.38 19.38 -19.41
N ALA A 75 -18.35 20.22 -19.03
CA ALA A 75 -18.63 20.53 -17.63
C ALA A 75 -19.17 19.32 -16.86
N SER A 76 -19.98 18.48 -17.51
CA SER A 76 -20.50 17.24 -16.91
C SER A 76 -19.39 16.24 -16.59
N LEU A 77 -18.45 16.01 -17.52
CA LEU A 77 -17.30 15.12 -17.32
C LEU A 77 -16.39 15.61 -16.19
N LEU A 78 -16.14 16.92 -16.14
CA LEU A 78 -15.34 17.52 -15.07
C LEU A 78 -16.02 17.33 -13.70
N ARG A 79 -17.33 17.58 -13.61
CA ARG A 79 -18.10 17.38 -12.37
C ARG A 79 -18.08 15.92 -11.92
N LEU A 80 -18.21 14.98 -12.84
CA LEU A 80 -18.14 13.55 -12.54
C LEU A 80 -16.76 13.17 -11.98
N HIS A 81 -15.67 13.64 -12.60
CA HIS A 81 -14.32 13.39 -12.11
C HIS A 81 -14.10 13.93 -10.69
N PHE A 82 -14.51 15.17 -10.43
CA PHE A 82 -14.42 15.74 -9.09
C PHE A 82 -15.28 15.01 -8.07
N HIS A 83 -16.47 14.54 -8.46
CA HIS A 83 -17.35 13.78 -7.59
C HIS A 83 -16.72 12.45 -7.16
N ASP A 84 -16.12 11.70 -8.09
CA ASP A 84 -15.45 10.42 -7.77
C ASP A 84 -14.21 10.59 -6.88
N CYS A 85 -13.49 11.71 -7.02
CA CYS A 85 -12.25 11.93 -6.27
C CYS A 85 -12.46 12.54 -4.88
N PHE A 86 -13.55 13.28 -4.63
CA PHE A 86 -13.74 14.02 -3.37
C PHE A 86 -14.83 13.48 -2.44
N VAL A 87 -15.68 12.55 -2.89
CA VAL A 87 -16.83 12.06 -2.11
C VAL A 87 -16.51 10.78 -1.29
N ASN A 88 -15.22 10.43 -1.12
CA ASN A 88 -14.77 9.30 -0.29
C ASN A 88 -13.79 9.76 0.80
#